data_AF-H2BTJ1-F1
#
_entry.id   AF-H2BTJ1-F1
#
_cell.length_a   1.000
_cell.length_b   1.000
_cell.length_c   1.000
_cell.angle_alpha   90.00
_cell.angle_beta   90.00
_cell.angle_gamma   90.00
#
_symmetry.space_group_name_H-M   'P 1'
#
loop_
_entity.id
_entity.type
_entity.pdbx_description
1 polymer ?
#
loop_
_entity_poly.entity_id
_entity_poly.type
_entity_poly.pdbx_seq_one_letter_code
_entity_poly.pdbx_strand_id
1 'polypeptide(L)'
;MKHLVICSLLLLLISCSQNKTFSPTETAKVVAESFYHGDEATLKKHTTEEGYANLSNIQAMFAEDKNSDSNFKIVDEAMDGEVAWVKYSTAYDTKPGVFKLVQKDGQWKVTHNGPRDKGPF
;
A
#
# COMPACT_ATOMS: atom_id res chain seq x y z
N MET A 1 40.74 -42.53 5.40
CA MET A 1 39.66 -42.89 6.35
C MET A 1 39.57 -41.80 7.39
N LYS A 2 38.45 -41.23 7.82
CA LYS A 2 37.05 -41.18 7.37
C LYS A 2 36.39 -40.18 8.33
N HIS A 3 35.73 -39.16 7.78
CA HIS A 3 34.67 -38.33 8.38
C HIS A 3 34.98 -37.50 9.64
N LEU A 4 34.90 -36.17 9.50
CA LEU A 4 34.13 -35.26 10.38
C LEU A 4 34.19 -33.82 9.81
N VAL A 5 33.67 -33.63 8.60
CA VAL A 5 33.43 -32.29 8.01
C VAL A 5 31.99 -32.22 7.52
N ILE A 6 31.03 -32.53 8.39
CA ILE A 6 29.61 -32.37 8.08
C ILE A 6 28.89 -32.07 9.39
N CYS A 7 28.80 -30.80 9.77
CA CYS A 7 27.77 -30.36 10.72
C CYS A 7 27.42 -28.86 10.66
N SER A 8 28.18 -28.01 9.95
CA SER A 8 27.91 -26.56 9.96
C SER A 8 27.16 -26.01 8.74
N LEU A 9 26.68 -26.84 7.81
CA LEU A 9 26.03 -26.36 6.59
C LEU A 9 24.48 -26.38 6.61
N LEU A 10 23.86 -26.66 7.77
CA LEU A 10 22.39 -26.73 7.90
C LEU A 10 21.75 -25.51 8.60
N LEU A 11 22.51 -24.47 8.96
CA LEU A 11 21.98 -23.31 9.68
C LEU A 11 21.67 -22.07 8.80
N LEU A 12 21.75 -22.18 7.47
CA LEU A 12 21.47 -21.05 6.56
C LEU A 12 20.02 -20.99 6.04
N LEU A 13 19.10 -21.78 6.61
CA LEU A 13 17.66 -21.57 6.42
C LEU A 13 17.12 -20.58 7.47
N ILE A 14 17.74 -19.40 7.56
CA ILE A 14 17.17 -18.28 8.29
C ILE A 14 16.03 -17.75 7.42
N SER A 15 14.87 -18.37 7.59
CA SER A 15 13.54 -17.77 7.52
C SER A 15 13.41 -16.59 6.56
N CYS A 16 13.21 -16.88 5.27
CA CYS A 16 12.36 -16.02 4.44
C CYS A 16 10.92 -16.14 4.93
N SER A 17 10.58 -15.62 6.12
CA SER A 17 9.21 -15.17 6.34
C SER A 17 9.07 -13.93 5.46
N GLN A 18 8.74 -14.14 4.18
CA GLN A 18 8.50 -13.08 3.22
C GLN A 18 7.33 -12.24 3.72
N ASN A 19 7.61 -11.23 4.54
CA ASN A 19 6.75 -10.08 4.63
C ASN A 19 6.75 -9.50 3.22
N LYS A 20 5.70 -9.79 2.45
CA LYS A 20 5.58 -9.34 1.07
C LYS A 20 5.55 -7.82 1.10
N THR A 21 6.68 -7.20 0.78
CA THR A 21 6.78 -5.76 0.66
C THR A 21 6.13 -5.36 -0.65
N PHE A 22 5.00 -4.68 -0.58
CA PHE A 22 4.34 -4.11 -1.75
C PHE A 22 5.10 -2.88 -2.24
N SER A 23 5.16 -2.68 -3.55
CA SER A 23 5.56 -1.43 -4.18
C SER A 23 4.54 -0.31 -3.88
N PRO A 24 4.87 0.98 -4.13
CA PRO A 24 3.91 2.07 -3.94
C PRO A 24 2.60 1.86 -4.70
N THR A 25 2.70 1.41 -5.96
CA THR A 25 1.55 1.14 -6.84
C THR A 25 0.70 -0.03 -6.34
N GLU A 26 1.31 -1.12 -5.87
CA GLU A 26 0.57 -2.23 -5.27
C GLU A 26 -0.12 -1.82 -3.96
N THR A 27 0.55 -1.05 -3.10
CA THR A 27 -0.05 -0.51 -1.88
C THR A 27 -1.21 0.43 -2.21
N ALA A 28 -1.04 1.32 -3.20
CA ALA A 28 -2.10 2.24 -3.64
C ALA A 28 -3.34 1.49 -4.12
N LYS A 29 -3.17 0.40 -4.88
CA LYS A 29 -4.27 -0.46 -5.29
C LYS A 29 -5.00 -1.07 -4.09
N VAL A 30 -4.25 -1.69 -3.17
CA VAL A 30 -4.82 -2.31 -1.96
C VAL A 30 -5.59 -1.29 -1.11
N VAL A 31 -5.05 -0.07 -0.96
CA VAL A 31 -5.71 1.01 -0.21
C VAL A 31 -6.97 1.51 -0.92
N ALA A 32 -6.95 1.70 -2.25
CA ALA A 32 -8.13 2.11 -3.00
C ALA A 32 -9.25 1.05 -2.89
N GLU A 33 -8.92 -0.22 -3.13
CA GLU A 33 -9.90 -1.31 -3.07
C GLU A 33 -10.45 -1.49 -1.65
N SER A 34 -9.60 -1.49 -0.63
CA SER A 34 -10.08 -1.57 0.77
C SER A 34 -10.95 -0.38 1.17
N PHE A 35 -10.64 0.83 0.69
CA PHE A 35 -11.47 2.01 0.90
C PHE A 35 -12.86 1.79 0.28
N TYR A 36 -12.96 1.56 -1.03
CA TYR A 36 -14.24 1.42 -1.72
C TYR A 36 -15.02 0.18 -1.27
N HIS A 37 -14.38 -0.91 -0.83
CA HIS A 37 -15.08 -2.12 -0.37
C HIS A 37 -15.36 -2.16 1.14
N GLY A 38 -15.07 -1.08 1.87
CA GLY A 38 -15.35 -1.01 3.30
C GLY A 38 -14.48 -1.95 4.15
N ASP A 39 -13.30 -2.35 3.68
CA ASP A 39 -12.37 -3.22 4.42
C ASP A 39 -11.44 -2.39 5.32
N GLU A 40 -11.96 -2.04 6.51
CA GLU A 40 -11.23 -1.25 7.51
C GLU A 40 -9.91 -1.92 7.97
N ALA A 41 -9.87 -3.25 8.04
CA ALA A 41 -8.70 -3.97 8.54
C ALA A 41 -7.53 -3.86 7.56
N THR A 42 -7.80 -4.10 6.28
CA THR A 42 -6.81 -3.92 5.21
C THR A 42 -6.44 -2.45 5.04
N LEU A 43 -7.43 -1.54 5.09
CA LEU A 43 -7.20 -0.11 5.02
C LEU A 43 -6.20 0.34 6.10
N LYS A 44 -6.46 0.00 7.36
CA LYS A 44 -5.60 0.33 8.51
C LYS A 44 -4.18 -0.26 8.39
N LYS A 45 -4.06 -1.48 7.86
CA LYS A 45 -2.76 -2.14 7.70
C LYS A 45 -1.88 -1.40 6.69
N HIS A 46 -2.46 -0.92 5.60
CA HIS A 46 -1.75 -0.34 4.47
C HIS A 46 -1.68 1.20 4.47
N THR A 47 -2.19 1.85 5.52
CA THR A 47 -2.06 3.29 5.74
C THR A 47 -1.21 3.61 6.96
N THR A 48 -0.72 4.85 7.06
CA THR A 48 -0.27 5.44 8.33
C THR A 48 -1.48 5.69 9.23
N GLU A 49 -1.26 6.04 10.50
CA GLU A 49 -2.35 6.40 11.42
C GLU A 49 -3.12 7.63 10.91
N GLU A 50 -2.41 8.65 10.43
CA GLU A 50 -3.00 9.85 9.84
C GLU A 50 -3.76 9.54 8.55
N GLY A 51 -3.18 8.70 7.67
CA GLY A 51 -3.84 8.25 6.44
C GLY A 51 -5.11 7.45 6.73
N TYR A 52 -5.06 6.56 7.73
CA TYR A 52 -6.22 5.80 8.17
C TYR A 52 -7.33 6.73 8.65
N ALA A 53 -7.03 7.62 9.61
CA ALA A 53 -8.02 8.53 10.18
C ALA A 53 -8.67 9.41 9.11
N ASN A 54 -7.91 9.85 8.11
CA ASN A 54 -8.46 10.64 7.01
C ASN A 54 -9.42 9.84 6.13
N LEU A 55 -9.04 8.62 5.75
CA LEU A 55 -9.83 7.77 4.84
C LEU A 55 -11.03 7.12 5.55
N SER A 56 -10.85 6.56 6.75
CA SER A 56 -11.91 5.87 7.48
C SER A 56 -13.09 6.78 7.80
N ASN A 57 -12.84 8.08 8.05
CA ASN A 57 -13.89 9.04 8.37
C ASN A 57 -14.90 9.27 7.23
N ILE A 58 -14.49 9.03 5.98
CA ILE A 58 -15.34 9.23 4.80
C ILE A 58 -15.68 7.92 4.09
N GLN A 59 -15.05 6.81 4.45
CA GLN A 59 -15.16 5.52 3.77
C GLN A 59 -16.62 5.08 3.54
N ALA A 60 -17.46 5.17 4.57
CA ALA A 60 -18.86 4.77 4.49
C ALA A 60 -19.68 5.58 3.46
N MET A 61 -19.24 6.79 3.11
CA MET A 61 -19.91 7.64 2.12
C MET A 61 -19.59 7.24 0.67
N PHE A 62 -18.53 6.45 0.47
CA PHE A 62 -18.03 6.03 -0.83
C PHE A 62 -17.98 4.50 -0.98
N ALA A 63 -18.53 3.76 -0.03
CA ALA A 63 -18.50 2.31 -0.06
C ALA A 63 -19.37 1.77 -1.20
N GLU A 64 -18.81 0.83 -1.95
CA GLU A 64 -19.38 0.12 -3.10
C GLU A 64 -19.57 -1.36 -2.75
N ASP A 65 -20.22 -2.12 -3.65
CA ASP A 65 -20.40 -3.56 -3.46
C ASP A 65 -19.03 -4.28 -3.38
N LYS A 66 -18.85 -5.18 -2.41
CA LYS A 66 -17.58 -5.90 -2.19
C LYS A 66 -17.13 -6.77 -3.38
N ASN A 67 -18.06 -7.12 -4.26
CA ASN A 67 -17.78 -7.91 -5.47
C ASN A 67 -17.68 -7.03 -6.72
N SER A 68 -17.88 -5.71 -6.61
CA SER A 68 -17.70 -4.81 -7.73
C SER A 68 -16.22 -4.69 -8.10
N ASP A 69 -15.95 -4.63 -9.41
CA ASP A 69 -14.59 -4.51 -9.94
C ASP A 69 -14.16 -3.04 -9.91
N SER A 70 -13.07 -2.77 -9.17
CA SER A 70 -12.49 -1.43 -9.04
C SER A 70 -12.01 -0.87 -10.37
N ASN A 71 -11.67 -1.73 -11.34
CA ASN A 71 -10.96 -1.36 -12.56
C ASN A 71 -9.78 -0.41 -12.28
N PHE A 72 -9.08 -0.63 -11.17
CA PHE A 72 -7.98 0.22 -10.73
C PHE A 72 -6.90 0.32 -11.82
N LYS A 73 -6.57 1.56 -12.20
CA LYS A 73 -5.57 1.86 -13.23
C LYS A 73 -4.61 2.94 -12.73
N ILE A 74 -3.33 2.77 -13.03
CA ILE A 74 -2.34 3.81 -12.82
C ILE A 74 -2.44 4.83 -13.96
N VAL A 75 -2.53 6.10 -13.57
CA VAL A 75 -2.51 7.24 -14.48
C VAL A 75 -1.10 7.81 -14.54
N ASP A 76 -0.45 7.98 -13.39
CA ASP A 76 0.93 8.47 -13.29
C ASP A 76 1.55 8.07 -11.94
N GLU A 77 2.87 8.01 -11.88
CA GLU A 77 3.62 7.74 -10.64
C GLU A 77 4.88 8.61 -10.56
N ALA A 78 5.21 9.02 -9.35
CA ALA A 78 6.41 9.81 -9.07
C ALA A 78 6.98 9.44 -7.71
N MET A 79 8.30 9.53 -7.56
CA MET A 79 8.99 9.13 -6.34
C MET A 79 10.13 10.09 -6.03
N ASP A 80 10.26 10.45 -4.76
CA ASP A 80 11.35 11.28 -4.22
C ASP A 80 11.83 10.62 -2.92
N GLY A 81 12.94 9.86 -3.04
CA GLY A 81 13.49 9.08 -1.93
C GLY A 81 12.48 8.10 -1.34
N GLU A 82 12.11 8.32 -0.07
CA GLU A 82 11.19 7.48 0.71
C GLU A 82 9.72 7.94 0.62
N VAL A 83 9.41 8.83 -0.33
CA VAL A 83 8.06 9.32 -0.61
C VAL A 83 7.68 8.98 -2.05
N ALA A 84 6.46 8.51 -2.25
CA ALA A 84 5.90 8.25 -3.57
C ALA A 84 4.53 8.90 -3.72
N TRP A 85 4.16 9.26 -4.94
CA TRP A 85 2.83 9.68 -5.32
C TRP A 85 2.31 8.78 -6.42
N VAL A 86 1.13 8.24 -6.22
CA VAL A 86 0.45 7.38 -7.20
C VAL A 86 -0.85 8.06 -7.57
N LYS A 87 -0.93 8.49 -8.84
CA LYS A 87 -2.17 8.98 -9.44
C LYS A 87 -2.87 7.81 -10.11
N TYR A 88 -4.13 7.60 -9.77
CA TYR A 88 -4.88 6.42 -10.21
C TYR A 88 -6.32 6.79 -10.57
N SER A 89 -6.98 5.90 -11.31
CA SER A 89 -8.42 5.96 -11.53
C SER A 89 -9.08 4.64 -11.14
N THR A 90 -10.38 4.70 -10.87
CA THR A 90 -11.24 3.55 -10.59
C THR A 90 -12.52 3.65 -11.43
N ALA A 91 -13.33 2.61 -11.41
CA ALA A 91 -14.68 2.66 -11.97
C ALA A 91 -15.65 3.53 -11.15
N TYR A 92 -15.30 3.87 -9.90
CA TYR A 92 -16.21 4.50 -8.93
C TYR A 92 -16.13 6.03 -8.91
N ASP A 93 -14.99 6.60 -9.28
CA ASP A 93 -14.82 8.05 -9.39
C ASP A 93 -14.39 8.45 -10.81
N THR A 94 -15.08 9.45 -11.35
CA THR A 94 -14.77 10.08 -12.63
C THR A 94 -13.46 10.88 -12.62
N LYS A 95 -12.99 11.28 -11.43
CA LYS A 95 -11.76 12.03 -11.24
C LYS A 95 -10.65 11.10 -10.73
N PRO A 96 -9.42 11.21 -11.28
CA PRO A 96 -8.29 10.49 -10.74
C PRO A 96 -8.01 10.87 -9.28
N GLY A 97 -7.82 9.85 -8.44
CA GLY A 97 -7.31 10.01 -7.09
C GLY A 97 -5.78 10.15 -7.09
N VAL A 98 -5.24 10.71 -6.01
CA VAL A 98 -3.78 10.75 -5.77
C VAL A 98 -3.53 10.28 -4.35
N PHE A 99 -2.74 9.22 -4.21
CA PHE A 99 -2.18 8.83 -2.93
C PHE A 99 -0.75 9.30 -2.79
N LYS A 100 -0.44 9.87 -1.63
CA LYS A 100 0.93 10.04 -1.13
C LYS A 100 1.25 8.83 -0.27
N LEU A 101 2.41 8.21 -0.49
CA LEU A 101 2.89 7.07 0.26
C LEU A 101 4.25 7.41 0.87
N VAL A 102 4.50 6.85 2.06
CA VAL A 102 5.79 6.94 2.75
C VAL A 102 6.24 5.55 3.17
N GLN A 103 7.54 5.35 3.26
CA GLN A 103 8.09 4.10 3.78
C GLN A 103 8.10 4.13 5.32
N LYS A 104 7.45 3.15 5.95
CA LYS A 104 7.47 2.97 7.42
C LYS A 104 7.69 1.50 7.74
N ASP A 105 8.70 1.21 8.55
CA ASP A 105 9.11 -0.14 8.94
C ASP A 105 9.34 -1.06 7.71
N GLY A 106 9.98 -0.52 6.67
CA GLY A 106 10.27 -1.23 5.42
C GLY A 106 9.06 -1.48 4.52
N GLN A 107 7.88 -0.94 4.84
CA GLN A 107 6.65 -1.09 4.07
C GLN A 107 6.15 0.27 3.56
N TRP A 108 5.69 0.31 2.32
CA TRP A 108 4.98 1.48 1.79
C TRP A 108 3.60 1.58 2.42
N LYS A 109 3.24 2.77 2.89
CA LYS A 109 1.93 3.06 3.47
C LYS A 109 1.37 4.36 2.92
N VAL A 110 0.09 4.36 2.56
CA VAL A 110 -0.61 5.60 2.20
C VAL A 110 -0.73 6.50 3.42
N THR A 111 -0.41 7.78 3.26
CA THR A 111 -0.51 8.79 4.30
C THR A 111 -1.41 9.94 3.87
N HIS A 112 -1.82 10.77 4.83
CA HIS A 112 -2.61 11.96 4.54
C HIS A 112 -1.81 12.92 3.64
N ASN A 113 -2.43 13.40 2.57
CA ASN A 113 -1.89 14.44 1.72
C ASN A 113 -2.37 15.80 2.25
N GLY A 114 -1.51 16.49 3.00
CA GLY A 114 -1.92 17.72 3.70
C GLY A 114 -2.18 18.87 2.71
N PRO A 115 -2.92 19.92 3.12
CA PRO A 115 -3.22 21.07 2.25
C PRO A 115 -1.99 21.83 1.70
N ARG A 116 -0.81 21.59 2.30
CA ARG A 116 0.47 22.20 1.92
C ARG A 116 1.39 21.24 1.16
N ASP A 117 1.01 19.97 1.02
CA ASP A 117 1.79 19.01 0.23
C ASP A 117 1.62 19.34 -1.26
N LYS A 118 2.70 19.85 -1.86
CA LYS A 118 2.79 20.01 -3.32
C LYS A 118 3.35 18.72 -3.89
N GLY A 119 2.45 17.78 -4.17
CA GLY A 119 2.79 16.60 -4.95
C GLY A 119 3.25 16.98 -6.37
N PRO A 120 3.76 16.02 -7.14
CA PRO A 120 4.29 16.25 -8.48
C PRO A 120 3.20 16.42 -9.57
N PHE A 121 1.91 16.41 -9.18
CA PHE A 121 0.75 16.48 -10.08
C PHE A 121 -0.19 17.63 -9.73
#